data_AF-A0A928ZTF6-F1
#
_entry.id   AF-A0A928ZTF6-F1
#
_cell.length_a   1.000
_cell.length_b   1.000
_cell.length_c   1.000
_cell.angle_alpha   90.00
_cell.angle_beta   90.00
_cell.angle_gamma   90.00
#
_symmetry.space_group_name_H-M   'P 1'
#
loop_
_entity.id
_entity.type
_entity.pdbx_description
1 polymer ?
#
loop_
_entity_poly.entity_id
_entity_poly.type
_entity_poly.pdbx_seq_one_letter_code
_entity_poly.pdbx_strand_id
1 'polypeptide(L)'
;MSISKPTQATDKSLELMRNFAQSYAKRTGTYFCADLGVTSVVLEGLAKHKDDFGAPLCPCRHYEDKEAEVKSTYWNCPCVPMQERQECHCMLFLTEDNAFAGKDQEISFERIRTETNKY
;
A
#
# COMPACT_ATOMS: atom_id res chain seq x y z
N MET A 1 -23.97 -19.07 4.46
CA MET A 1 -23.62 -18.23 5.63
C MET A 1 -22.53 -17.28 5.17
N SER A 2 -22.88 -16.03 4.85
CA SER A 2 -21.92 -15.04 4.36
C SER A 2 -21.15 -14.51 5.55
N ILE A 3 -19.97 -15.07 5.79
CA ILE A 3 -19.02 -14.55 6.78
C ILE A 3 -18.57 -13.19 6.24
N SER A 4 -19.03 -12.10 6.86
CA SER A 4 -18.58 -10.75 6.53
C SER A 4 -17.07 -10.69 6.75
N LYS A 5 -16.31 -10.48 5.67
CA LYS A 5 -14.86 -10.25 5.79
C LYS A 5 -14.63 -9.03 6.70
N PRO A 6 -13.65 -9.08 7.62
CA PRO A 6 -13.31 -7.91 8.43
C PRO A 6 -12.96 -6.76 7.50
N THR A 7 -13.36 -5.53 7.86
CA THR A 7 -13.10 -4.31 7.08
C THR A 7 -11.64 -3.88 7.14
N GLN A 8 -10.94 -4.25 8.21
CA GLN A 8 -9.52 -3.97 8.43
C GLN A 8 -8.65 -5.21 8.21
N ALA A 9 -7.39 -4.98 7.87
CA ALA A 9 -6.35 -6.00 7.78
C ALA A 9 -5.88 -6.43 9.17
N THR A 10 -5.34 -7.65 9.24
CA THR A 10 -4.66 -8.14 10.45
C THR A 10 -3.41 -7.31 10.75
N ASP A 11 -3.08 -7.14 12.04
CA ASP A 11 -1.86 -6.43 12.46
C ASP A 11 -0.59 -7.04 11.85
N LYS A 12 -0.59 -8.37 11.67
CA LYS A 12 0.51 -9.09 11.01
C LYS A 12 0.70 -8.63 9.57
N SER A 13 -0.36 -8.60 8.77
CA SER A 13 -0.25 -8.17 7.37
C SER A 13 0.04 -6.68 7.25
N LEU A 14 -0.50 -5.86 8.16
CA LEU A 14 -0.19 -4.43 8.21
C LEU A 14 1.28 -4.17 8.51
N GLU A 15 1.85 -4.84 9.50
CA GLU A 15 3.26 -4.71 9.87
C GLU A 15 4.18 -5.20 8.73
N LEU A 16 3.79 -6.27 8.03
CA LEU A 16 4.51 -6.72 6.82
C LEU A 16 4.50 -5.66 5.72
N MET A 17 3.35 -5.02 5.46
CA MET A 17 3.26 -3.98 4.43
C MET A 17 3.97 -2.69 4.82
N ARG A 18 3.92 -2.31 6.09
CA ARG A 18 4.68 -1.17 6.63
C ARG A 18 6.17 -1.38 6.43
N ASN A 19 6.70 -2.52 6.86
CA ASN A 19 8.13 -2.83 6.71
C ASN A 19 8.54 -2.91 5.24
N PHE A 20 7.73 -3.57 4.40
CA PHE A 20 7.94 -3.59 2.95
C PHE A 20 8.04 -2.17 2.37
N ALA A 21 7.08 -1.29 2.66
CA ALA A 21 7.04 0.04 2.08
C ALA A 21 8.23 0.90 2.50
N GLN A 22 8.62 0.87 3.79
CA GLN A 22 9.79 1.63 4.26
C GLN A 22 11.09 1.13 3.62
N SER A 23 11.28 -0.20 3.55
CA SER A 23 12.45 -0.79 2.90
C SER A 23 12.48 -0.49 1.40
N TYR A 24 11.32 -0.55 0.73
CA TYR A 24 11.22 -0.26 -0.70
C TYR A 24 11.49 1.22 -0.98
N ALA A 25 10.87 2.14 -0.23
CA ALA A 25 11.06 3.57 -0.36
C ALA A 25 12.53 3.98 -0.24
N LYS A 26 13.23 3.47 0.79
CA LYS A 26 14.67 3.68 0.97
C LYS A 26 15.49 3.12 -0.20
N ARG A 27 15.15 1.92 -0.68
CA ARG A 27 15.88 1.27 -1.78
C ARG A 27 15.70 1.99 -3.12
N THR A 28 14.53 2.55 -3.38
CA THR A 28 14.22 3.22 -4.65
C THR A 28 14.43 4.73 -4.62
N GLY A 29 14.86 5.30 -3.48
CA GLY A 29 15.04 6.75 -3.35
C GLY A 29 13.73 7.53 -3.46
N THR A 30 12.61 6.91 -3.07
CA THR A 30 11.28 7.53 -3.10
C THR A 30 10.81 7.84 -1.68
N TYR A 31 9.85 8.74 -1.57
CA TYR A 31 9.33 9.26 -0.31
C TYR A 31 7.82 9.00 -0.23
N PHE A 32 7.32 8.99 1.00
CA PHE A 32 5.88 8.94 1.25
C PHE A 32 5.22 10.28 0.92
N CYS A 33 3.90 10.26 0.72
CA CYS A 33 3.10 11.47 0.58
C CYS A 33 3.30 12.40 1.81
N ALA A 34 3.36 13.71 1.58
CA ALA A 34 3.42 14.71 2.63
C ALA A 34 2.23 14.61 3.60
N ASP A 35 1.06 14.17 3.09
CA ASP A 35 -0.04 13.70 3.93
C ASP A 35 0.10 12.20 4.21
N LEU A 36 0.64 11.87 5.39
CA LEU A 36 0.77 10.49 5.86
C LEU A 36 -0.56 9.76 6.03
N GLY A 37 -1.71 10.45 6.04
CA GLY A 37 -3.03 9.81 5.98
C GLY A 37 -3.23 8.99 4.70
N VAL A 38 -2.76 9.51 3.57
CA VAL A 38 -2.78 8.79 2.28
C VAL A 38 -1.94 7.52 2.37
N THR A 39 -0.72 7.64 2.89
CA THR A 39 0.20 6.51 3.12
C THR A 39 -0.45 5.44 4.00
N SER A 40 -1.09 5.83 5.11
CA SER A 40 -1.77 4.92 6.03
C SER A 40 -2.88 4.12 5.35
N VAL A 41 -3.77 4.78 4.61
CA VAL A 41 -4.91 4.11 3.94
C VAL A 41 -4.44 3.15 2.84
N VAL A 42 -3.39 3.52 2.10
CA VAL A 42 -2.83 2.64 1.06
C VAL A 42 -2.18 1.40 1.69
N LEU A 43 -1.43 1.56 2.78
CA LEU A 43 -0.83 0.43 3.50
C LEU A 43 -1.89 -0.52 4.05
N GLU A 44 -2.99 0.01 4.61
CA GLU A 44 -4.13 -0.79 5.06
C GLU A 44 -4.77 -1.57 3.91
N GLY A 45 -4.98 -0.92 2.76
CA GLY A 45 -5.54 -1.57 1.58
C GLY A 45 -4.64 -2.68 1.01
N LEU A 46 -3.33 -2.47 0.97
CA LEU A 46 -2.35 -3.49 0.57
C LEU A 46 -2.36 -4.68 1.53
N ALA A 47 -2.41 -4.40 2.83
CA ALA A 47 -2.46 -5.43 3.87
C ALA A 47 -3.77 -6.23 3.81
N LYS A 48 -4.88 -5.55 3.55
CA LYS A 48 -6.20 -6.15 3.35
C LYS A 48 -6.21 -7.10 2.16
N HIS A 49 -5.69 -6.66 1.01
CA HIS A 49 -5.59 -7.52 -0.17
C HIS A 49 -4.63 -8.69 0.06
N LYS A 50 -3.56 -8.51 0.84
CA LYS A 50 -2.69 -9.60 1.26
C LYS A 50 -3.45 -10.65 2.09
N ASP A 51 -4.28 -10.23 3.04
CA ASP A 51 -5.11 -11.15 3.82
C ASP A 51 -6.17 -11.84 2.97
N ASP A 52 -6.81 -11.10 2.05
CA ASP A 52 -7.96 -11.59 1.28
C ASP A 52 -7.57 -12.47 0.10
N PHE A 53 -6.44 -12.20 -0.55
CA PHE A 53 -6.02 -12.82 -1.81
C PHE A 53 -4.61 -13.42 -1.77
N GLY A 54 -3.89 -13.29 -0.64
CA GLY A 54 -2.53 -13.79 -0.45
C GLY A 54 -1.42 -12.86 -0.96
N ALA A 55 -1.75 -11.88 -1.81
CA ALA A 55 -0.80 -10.93 -2.40
C ALA A 55 -1.28 -9.47 -2.23
N PRO A 56 -0.35 -8.50 -2.12
CA PRO A 56 -0.69 -7.10 -1.91
C PRO A 56 -1.10 -6.42 -3.23
N LEU A 57 -2.25 -6.80 -3.78
CA LEU A 57 -2.81 -6.17 -4.98
C LEU A 57 -3.03 -4.68 -4.74
N CYS A 58 -2.69 -3.83 -5.72
CA CYS A 58 -2.80 -2.38 -5.59
C CYS A 58 -4.24 -1.94 -5.21
N PRO A 59 -4.46 -1.21 -4.11
CA PRO A 59 -5.81 -0.90 -3.61
C PRO A 59 -6.48 0.29 -4.32
N CYS A 60 -5.72 1.12 -5.03
CA CYS A 60 -6.22 2.32 -5.69
C CYS A 60 -6.71 2.06 -7.14
N ARG A 61 -7.07 0.82 -7.46
CA ARG A 61 -7.63 0.44 -8.76
C ARG A 61 -8.89 -0.39 -8.59
N HIS A 62 -9.78 -0.26 -9.56
CA HIS A 62 -10.89 -1.18 -9.74
C HIS A 62 -10.43 -2.39 -10.56
N TYR A 63 -10.92 -3.58 -10.21
CA TYR A 63 -10.65 -4.84 -10.91
C TYR A 63 -11.96 -5.58 -11.06
N GLU A 64 -12.19 -6.18 -12.23
CA GLU A 64 -13.34 -7.04 -12.47
C GLU A 64 -13.18 -8.40 -11.75
N ASP A 65 -11.97 -8.97 -11.82
CA ASP A 65 -11.60 -10.22 -11.15
C ASP A 65 -10.26 -10.03 -10.41
N LYS A 66 -10.32 -9.90 -9.08
CA LYS A 66 -9.13 -9.64 -8.26
C LYS A 66 -8.22 -10.86 -8.18
N GLU A 67 -8.80 -12.06 -8.16
CA GLU A 67 -8.08 -13.33 -8.10
C GLU A 67 -7.29 -13.59 -9.37
N ALA A 68 -7.85 -13.26 -10.54
CA ALA A 68 -7.13 -13.31 -11.82
C ALA A 68 -5.96 -12.32 -11.85
N GLU A 69 -6.17 -11.09 -11.37
CA GLU A 69 -5.13 -10.06 -11.36
C GLU A 69 -3.99 -10.35 -10.38
N VAL A 70 -4.31 -10.94 -9.23
CA VAL A 70 -3.29 -11.43 -8.30
C VAL A 70 -2.40 -12.49 -8.95
N LYS A 71 -2.98 -13.37 -9.79
CA LYS A 71 -2.23 -14.38 -10.56
C LYS A 71 -1.44 -13.77 -11.72
N SER A 72 -1.93 -12.70 -12.34
CA SER A 72 -1.20 -11.97 -13.40
C SER A 72 0.04 -11.28 -12.85
N THR A 73 0.01 -10.92 -11.57
CA THR A 73 1.05 -10.23 -10.80
C THR A 73 1.36 -8.80 -11.22
N TYR A 74 0.78 -8.32 -12.31
CA TYR A 74 1.06 -7.00 -12.89
C TYR A 74 0.78 -5.86 -11.88
N TRP A 75 -0.30 -6.00 -11.12
CA TRP A 75 -0.74 -5.03 -10.11
C TRP A 75 -0.41 -5.42 -8.67
N ASN A 76 0.33 -6.51 -8.44
CA ASN A 76 0.82 -6.84 -7.10
C ASN A 76 1.91 -5.85 -6.71
N CYS A 77 1.81 -5.24 -5.54
CA CYS A 77 2.74 -4.22 -5.09
C CYS A 77 4.13 -4.83 -4.79
N PRO A 78 5.23 -4.25 -5.30
CA PRO A 78 5.29 -3.06 -6.16
C PRO A 78 4.85 -3.41 -7.59
N CYS A 79 3.89 -2.68 -8.16
CA CYS A 79 3.35 -3.00 -9.50
C CYS A 79 4.37 -2.71 -10.61
N VAL A 80 4.13 -3.26 -11.81
CA VAL A 80 5.05 -3.09 -12.97
C VAL A 80 5.39 -1.62 -13.26
N PRO A 81 4.43 -0.66 -13.29
CA PRO A 81 4.76 0.76 -13.48
C PRO A 81 5.71 1.33 -12.42
N MET A 82 5.56 0.92 -11.17
CA MET A 82 6.46 1.34 -10.10
C MET A 82 7.87 0.75 -10.28
N GLN A 83 7.96 -0.51 -10.67
CA GLN A 83 9.25 -1.20 -10.87
C GLN A 83 10.04 -0.64 -12.05
N GLU A 84 9.36 -0.36 -13.17
CA GLU A 84 10.02 0.04 -14.42
C GLU A 84 10.26 1.55 -14.52
N ARG A 85 9.35 2.36 -13.97
CA ARG A 85 9.33 3.81 -14.19
C ARG A 85 9.15 4.65 -12.93
N GLN A 86 9.11 4.03 -11.75
CA GLN A 86 8.84 4.70 -10.46
C GLN A 86 7.50 5.45 -10.42
N GLU A 87 6.52 4.98 -11.21
CA GLU A 87 5.17 5.56 -11.26
C GLU A 87 4.24 4.86 -10.26
N CYS A 88 3.94 5.53 -9.13
CA CYS A 88 3.01 5.03 -8.12
C CYS A 88 1.70 5.83 -8.09
N HIS A 89 0.64 5.32 -8.73
CA HIS A 89 -0.68 5.96 -8.70
C HIS A 89 -1.24 6.13 -7.27
N CYS A 90 -0.91 5.21 -6.36
CA CYS A 90 -1.38 5.25 -4.97
C CYS A 90 -0.74 6.38 -4.15
N MET A 91 0.26 7.09 -4.70
CA MET A 91 1.06 8.09 -3.98
C MET A 91 1.80 7.52 -2.75
N LEU A 92 2.06 6.21 -2.75
CA LEU A 92 2.85 5.55 -1.71
C LEU A 92 4.35 5.73 -1.93
N PHE A 93 4.81 5.72 -3.19
CA PHE A 93 6.21 5.91 -3.54
C PHE A 93 6.31 7.08 -4.51
N LEU A 94 6.71 8.24 -4.01
CA LEU A 94 6.82 9.47 -4.78
C LEU A 94 8.30 9.83 -4.96
N THR A 95 8.67 10.25 -6.17
CA THR A 95 9.98 10.82 -6.44
C THR A 95 10.12 12.19 -5.77
N GLU A 96 11.34 12.62 -5.48
CA GLU A 96 11.60 13.88 -4.75
C GLU A 96 11.04 15.13 -5.49
N ASP A 97 10.93 15.07 -6.81
CA ASP A 97 10.38 16.14 -7.65
C ASP A 97 8.84 16.16 -7.69
N ASN A 98 8.17 15.17 -7.09
CA ASN A 98 6.71 15.15 -7.04
C ASN A 98 6.20 16.20 -6.04
N ALA A 99 5.22 17.02 -6.47
CA ALA A 99 4.67 18.11 -5.66
C ALA A 99 4.03 17.66 -4.33
N PHE A 100 3.67 16.39 -4.20
CA PHE A 100 3.08 15.81 -3.00
C PHE A 100 4.07 14.96 -2.20
N ALA A 101 5.32 14.83 -2.64
CA ALA A 101 6.34 14.11 -1.89
C ALA A 101 6.63 14.83 -0.56
N GLY A 102 6.55 14.07 0.52
CA GLY A 102 7.10 14.49 1.81
C GLY A 102 8.61 14.25 1.85
N LYS A 103 9.13 14.16 3.08
CA LYS A 103 10.54 13.79 3.33
C LYS A 103 10.69 12.46 4.04
N ASP A 104 9.58 11.87 4.45
CA ASP A 104 9.55 10.67 5.26
C ASP A 104 9.63 9.41 4.38
N GLN A 105 10.44 8.46 4.81
CA GLN A 105 10.50 7.09 4.29
C GLN A 105 10.13 6.07 5.39
N GLU A 106 9.62 6.58 6.51
CA GLU A 106 9.26 5.83 7.71
C GLU A 106 7.87 6.27 8.18
N ILE A 107 7.13 5.33 8.74
CA ILE A 107 5.82 5.57 9.33
C ILE A 107 5.60 4.59 10.48
N SER A 108 5.14 5.11 11.62
CA SER A 108 4.87 4.27 12.79
C SER A 108 3.60 3.45 12.60
N PHE A 109 3.55 2.27 13.21
CA PHE A 109 2.34 1.43 13.21
C PHE A 109 1.13 2.17 13.82
N GLU A 110 1.37 2.91 14.89
CA GLU A 110 0.37 3.73 15.59
C GLU A 110 -0.22 4.82 14.68
N ARG A 111 0.60 5.46 13.84
CA ARG A 111 0.13 6.46 12.88
C ARG A 111 -0.82 5.84 11.87
N ILE A 112 -0.51 4.64 11.38
CA ILE A 112 -1.36 3.92 10.44
C ILE A 112 -2.72 3.63 11.10
N ARG A 113 -2.71 2.99 12.27
CA ARG A 113 -3.94 2.63 12.99
C ARG A 113 -4.76 3.86 13.43
N THR A 114 -4.11 4.95 13.82
CA THR A 114 -4.79 6.19 14.18
C THR A 114 -5.56 6.78 13.01
N GLU A 115 -5.05 6.66 11.79
CA GLU A 115 -5.75 7.12 10.59
C GLU A 115 -6.83 6.13 10.12
N THR A 116 -6.54 4.83 10.15
CA THR A 116 -7.45 3.80 9.61
C THR A 116 -8.59 3.44 10.57
N ASN A 117 -8.49 3.74 11.86
CA ASN A 117 -9.56 3.51 12.85
C ASN A 117 -10.59 4.63 12.89
N LYS A 118 -10.40 5.71 12.12
CA LYS A 118 -11.38 6.80 12.00
C LYS A 118 -12.63 6.37 11.21
N TYR A 119 -12.54 5.26 10.48
CA TYR A 119 -13.55 4.73 9.57
C TYR A 119 -13.76 3.24 9.81
#